data_AF-A0A183F5Y4-F1
#
_entry.id   AF-A0A183F5Y4-F1
#
_cell.length_a   1.000
_cell.length_b   1.000
_cell.length_c   1.000
_cell.angle_alpha   90.00
_cell.angle_beta   90.00
_cell.angle_gamma   90.00
#
_symmetry.space_group_name_H-M   'P 1'
#
loop_
_entity.id
_entity.type
_entity.pdbx_description
1 polymer ?
#
loop_
_entity_poly.entity_id
_entity_poly.type
_entity_poly.pdbx_seq_one_letter_code
_entity_poly.pdbx_strand_id
1 'polypeptide(L)'
;LGELSESASPSVAERFASMAVEAAMGGLDDLGDKNDTVAMESIVALNKLVSRTNDAQLHSILRQVLLKIRPCFEKESAALRAASFTLFGELAARIGGDNDEFMSHLHANIVAVLLHLNDESEDVRKACSTTLNQVHPLFGVGTFSSVVEREMKDGRVPATYTAVQRDLASVLALSFPDRVNQYALTCSNYFKSSNARIRANAALLTGHMLGVLTPQLRAIISKDLVFSSLVLLLKDPEDVSVRIAAAKAVGSLHDFS
;
A
#
# COMPACT_ATOMS: atom_id res chain seq x y z
N LEU A 1 29.34 1.03 13.95
CA LEU A 1 29.46 0.52 12.55
C LEU A 1 30.60 1.21 11.76
N GLY A 2 31.66 1.69 12.43
CA GLY A 2 32.66 2.59 11.82
C GLY A 2 33.96 1.94 11.34
N GLU A 3 34.16 0.63 11.49
CA GLU A 3 35.49 0.00 11.26
C GLU A 3 35.44 -1.25 10.37
N LEU A 4 34.54 -1.31 9.39
CA LEU A 4 34.47 -2.44 8.44
C LEU A 4 34.67 -2.03 6.97
N SER A 5 35.01 -0.77 6.70
CA SER A 5 35.05 -0.27 5.32
C SER A 5 36.34 -0.60 4.55
N GLU A 6 37.37 -1.18 5.15
CA GLU A 6 38.68 -1.30 4.47
C GLU A 6 39.21 -2.71 4.20
N SER A 7 38.51 -3.81 4.55
CA SER A 7 39.04 -5.15 4.22
C SER A 7 38.08 -6.33 4.18
N ALA A 8 36.76 -6.12 4.08
CA ALA A 8 35.84 -7.26 3.96
C ALA A 8 35.79 -7.76 2.51
N SER A 9 36.07 -9.06 2.29
CA SER A 9 35.83 -9.69 0.99
C SER A 9 34.33 -9.58 0.63
N PRO A 10 33.96 -9.55 -0.67
CA PRO A 10 32.56 -9.45 -1.09
C PRO A 10 31.64 -10.48 -0.42
N SER A 11 32.15 -11.71 -0.21
CA SER A 11 31.46 -12.80 0.48
C SER A 11 31.17 -12.53 1.95
N VAL A 12 32.05 -11.79 2.64
CA VAL A 12 31.89 -11.42 4.05
C VAL A 12 30.84 -10.30 4.17
N ALA A 13 30.91 -9.30 3.29
CA ALA A 13 29.90 -8.24 3.21
C ALA A 13 28.50 -8.81 2.91
N GLU A 14 28.41 -9.79 2.01
CA GLU A 14 27.18 -10.50 1.66
C GLU A 14 26.58 -11.26 2.84
N ARG A 15 27.40 -12.03 3.56
CA ARG A 15 26.94 -12.75 4.75
C ARG A 15 26.41 -11.79 5.83
N PHE A 16 27.10 -10.68 6.07
CA PHE A 16 26.64 -9.69 7.05
C PHE A 16 25.36 -8.98 6.62
N ALA A 17 25.18 -8.72 5.33
CA ALA A 17 23.94 -8.15 4.82
C ALA A 17 22.75 -9.10 5.05
N SER A 18 22.90 -10.40 4.76
CA SER A 18 21.86 -11.40 5.03
C SER A 18 21.50 -11.47 6.51
N MET A 19 22.51 -11.53 7.40
CA MET A 19 22.28 -11.55 8.85
C MET A 19 21.59 -10.27 9.36
N ALA A 20 21.95 -9.11 8.80
CA ALA A 20 21.34 -7.84 9.18
C ALA A 20 19.87 -7.76 8.73
N VAL A 21 19.54 -8.30 7.56
CA VAL A 21 18.15 -8.42 7.08
C VAL A 21 17.36 -9.35 7.99
N GLU A 22 17.87 -10.53 8.31
CA GLU A 22 17.22 -11.48 9.23
C GLU A 22 16.95 -10.86 10.61
N ALA A 23 17.94 -10.18 11.18
CA ALA A 23 17.79 -9.50 12.45
C ALA A 23 16.74 -8.38 12.40
N ALA A 24 16.75 -7.57 11.34
CA ALA A 24 15.75 -6.52 11.16
C ALA A 24 14.34 -7.09 10.95
N MET A 25 14.18 -8.17 10.19
CA MET A 25 12.89 -8.85 10.05
C MET A 25 12.39 -9.42 11.38
N GLY A 26 13.29 -9.92 12.23
CA GLY A 26 12.94 -10.38 13.58
C GLY A 26 12.39 -9.25 14.47
N GLY A 27 12.90 -8.03 14.33
CA GLY A 27 12.39 -6.87 15.08
C GLY A 27 10.99 -6.41 14.65
N LEU A 28 10.55 -6.73 13.43
CA LEU A 28 9.16 -6.49 12.98
C LEU A 28 8.15 -7.45 13.62
N ASP A 29 8.61 -8.56 14.19
CA ASP A 29 7.78 -9.57 14.86
C ASP A 29 7.70 -9.39 16.39
N ASP A 30 8.31 -8.35 16.93
CA ASP A 30 8.34 -8.15 18.38
C ASP A 30 6.95 -7.75 18.91
N LEU A 31 6.19 -8.76 19.38
CA LEU A 31 4.88 -8.60 20.00
C LEU A 31 4.93 -7.77 21.30
N GLY A 32 6.12 -7.57 21.88
CA GLY A 32 6.35 -6.74 23.05
C GLY A 32 6.58 -5.26 22.75
N ASP A 33 6.75 -4.87 21.49
CA ASP A 33 7.06 -3.50 21.07
C ASP A 33 5.84 -2.57 21.09
N LYS A 34 5.44 -2.16 22.31
CA LYS A 34 4.24 -1.35 22.54
C LYS A 34 4.28 0.03 21.87
N ASN A 35 5.46 0.55 21.55
CA ASN A 35 5.66 1.90 21.00
C ASN A 35 6.20 1.88 19.56
N ASP A 36 6.20 0.71 18.90
CA ASP A 36 6.74 0.53 17.55
C ASP A 36 8.21 0.98 17.38
N THR A 37 8.98 1.01 18.47
CA THR A 37 10.38 1.48 18.48
C THR A 37 11.32 0.47 17.83
N VAL A 38 11.16 -0.81 18.14
CA VAL A 38 11.92 -1.91 17.54
C VAL A 38 11.52 -2.06 16.07
N ALA A 39 10.22 -1.95 15.77
CA ALA A 39 9.73 -1.98 14.41
C ALA A 39 10.28 -0.80 13.58
N MET A 40 10.35 0.40 14.16
CA MET A 40 10.92 1.58 13.48
C MET A 40 12.41 1.39 13.16
N GLU A 41 13.22 1.01 14.14
CA GLU A 41 14.64 0.74 13.90
C GLU A 41 14.85 -0.37 12.88
N SER A 42 13.97 -1.38 12.86
CA SER A 42 13.98 -2.47 11.89
C SER A 42 13.72 -1.97 10.46
N ILE A 43 12.69 -1.14 10.24
CA ILE A 43 12.42 -0.54 8.93
C ILE A 43 13.56 0.39 8.50
N VAL A 44 14.10 1.19 9.41
CA VAL A 44 15.25 2.07 9.13
C VAL A 44 16.49 1.25 8.73
N ALA A 45 16.74 0.12 9.41
CA ALA A 45 17.80 -0.79 9.06
C ALA A 45 17.57 -1.42 7.68
N LEU A 46 16.35 -1.88 7.38
CA LEU A 46 15.99 -2.44 6.08
C LEU A 46 16.15 -1.44 4.94
N ASN A 47 15.71 -0.18 5.10
CA ASN A 47 15.94 0.88 4.11
C ASN A 47 17.45 1.10 3.83
N LYS A 48 18.27 1.17 4.88
CA LYS A 48 19.73 1.29 4.73
C LYS A 48 20.32 0.07 4.03
N LEU A 49 19.82 -1.13 4.32
CA LEU A 49 20.26 -2.35 3.67
C LEU A 49 19.89 -2.33 2.18
N VAL A 50 18.66 -1.93 1.81
CA VAL A 50 18.25 -1.79 0.41
C VAL A 50 19.21 -0.92 -0.39
N SER A 51 19.83 0.11 0.19
CA SER A 51 20.84 0.94 -0.52
C SER A 51 22.23 0.29 -0.68
N ARG A 52 22.52 -0.80 0.05
CA ARG A 52 23.87 -1.41 0.16
C ARG A 52 23.96 -2.84 -0.36
N THR A 53 22.85 -3.55 -0.47
CA THR A 53 22.78 -4.92 -1.00
C THR A 53 22.76 -4.90 -2.54
N ASN A 54 23.21 -5.97 -3.21
CA ASN A 54 23.03 -6.13 -4.66
C ASN A 54 21.64 -6.72 -4.98
N ASP A 55 21.24 -6.69 -6.26
CA ASP A 55 19.88 -7.06 -6.65
C ASP A 55 19.59 -8.55 -6.44
N ALA A 56 20.56 -9.44 -6.66
CA ALA A 56 20.41 -10.88 -6.43
C ALA A 56 20.10 -11.20 -4.95
N GLN A 57 20.76 -10.47 -4.04
CA GLN A 57 20.51 -10.58 -2.61
C GLN A 57 19.17 -9.96 -2.20
N LEU A 58 18.74 -8.86 -2.84
CA LEU A 58 17.41 -8.30 -2.57
C LEU A 58 16.31 -9.26 -3.05
N HIS A 59 16.48 -9.91 -4.19
CA HIS A 59 15.55 -10.93 -4.67
C HIS A 59 15.42 -12.10 -3.68
N SER A 60 16.51 -12.56 -3.05
CA SER A 60 16.46 -13.71 -2.14
C SER A 60 15.68 -13.45 -0.86
N ILE A 61 15.60 -12.18 -0.42
CA ILE A 61 14.88 -11.77 0.81
C ILE A 61 13.51 -11.12 0.51
N LEU A 62 13.20 -10.85 -0.76
CA LEU A 62 12.11 -9.96 -1.17
C LEU A 62 10.77 -10.35 -0.56
N ARG A 63 10.35 -11.61 -0.74
CA ARG A 63 9.10 -12.14 -0.18
C ARG A 63 8.98 -11.84 1.30
N GLN A 64 10.03 -12.14 2.06
CA GLN A 64 10.00 -12.04 3.52
C GLN A 64 9.85 -10.58 3.93
N VAL A 65 10.63 -9.68 3.33
CA VAL A 65 10.51 -8.24 3.58
C VAL A 65 9.11 -7.75 3.23
N LEU A 66 8.58 -8.05 2.04
CA LEU A 66 7.25 -7.59 1.61
C LEU A 66 6.11 -8.12 2.51
N LEU A 67 6.24 -9.33 3.04
CA LEU A 67 5.28 -9.87 4.02
C LEU A 67 5.36 -9.13 5.37
N LYS A 68 6.57 -8.79 5.84
CA LYS A 68 6.80 -8.18 7.15
C LYS A 68 6.49 -6.69 7.19
N ILE A 69 6.67 -5.95 6.09
CA ILE A 69 6.37 -4.51 6.06
C ILE A 69 4.87 -4.21 5.93
N ARG A 70 4.07 -5.15 5.43
CA ARG A 70 2.64 -4.91 5.17
C ARG A 70 1.85 -4.49 6.42
N PRO A 71 1.99 -5.16 7.59
CA PRO A 71 1.35 -4.71 8.82
C PRO A 71 1.79 -3.31 9.26
N CYS A 72 3.00 -2.86 8.88
CA CYS A 72 3.52 -1.55 9.23
C CYS A 72 2.80 -0.39 8.54
N PHE A 73 2.05 -0.64 7.46
CA PHE A 73 1.20 0.37 6.81
C PHE A 73 0.04 0.84 7.69
N GLU A 74 -0.34 0.06 8.71
CA GLU A 74 -1.52 0.33 9.56
C GLU A 74 -1.16 0.66 11.01
N LYS A 75 0.13 0.79 11.31
CA LYS A 75 0.61 1.17 12.65
C LYS A 75 0.21 2.60 12.98
N GLU A 76 0.00 2.91 14.26
CA GLU A 76 -0.38 4.26 14.71
C GLU A 76 0.74 5.28 14.45
N SER A 77 2.00 4.85 14.56
CA SER A 77 3.16 5.66 14.25
C SER A 77 3.20 6.07 12.77
N ALA A 78 2.95 7.35 12.50
CA ALA A 78 3.03 7.91 11.15
C ALA A 78 4.44 7.77 10.55
N ALA A 79 5.48 7.88 11.38
CA ALA A 79 6.86 7.71 10.95
C ALA A 79 7.12 6.27 10.46
N LEU A 80 6.59 5.27 11.17
CA LEU A 80 6.69 3.87 10.78
C LEU A 80 5.92 3.59 9.48
N ARG A 81 4.69 4.11 9.35
CA ARG A 81 3.92 4.01 8.11
C ARG A 81 4.69 4.60 6.93
N ALA A 82 5.19 5.83 7.07
CA ALA A 82 5.91 6.53 6.02
C ALA A 82 7.18 5.78 5.61
N ALA A 83 8.00 5.34 6.58
CA ALA A 83 9.22 4.59 6.32
C ALA A 83 8.94 3.24 5.63
N SER A 84 7.81 2.60 5.95
CA SER A 84 7.40 1.32 5.34
C SER A 84 6.94 1.50 3.90
N PHE A 85 6.16 2.54 3.60
CA PHE A 85 5.77 2.85 2.22
C PHE A 85 7.00 3.21 1.37
N THR A 86 7.91 4.03 1.90
CA THR A 86 9.18 4.34 1.23
C THR A 86 9.97 3.06 0.91
N LEU A 87 10.13 2.16 1.87
CA LEU A 87 10.81 0.88 1.65
C LEU A 87 10.14 0.06 0.54
N PHE A 88 8.81 -0.02 0.54
CA PHE A 88 8.05 -0.72 -0.50
C PHE A 88 8.31 -0.11 -1.89
N GLY A 89 8.29 1.21 -2.00
CA GLY A 89 8.57 1.94 -3.25
C GLY A 89 10.01 1.80 -3.74
N GLU A 90 10.99 1.85 -2.83
CA GLU A 90 12.41 1.64 -3.15
C GLU A 90 12.67 0.21 -3.68
N LEU A 91 12.07 -0.80 -3.06
CA LEU A 91 12.12 -2.18 -3.56
C LEU A 91 11.49 -2.29 -4.95
N ALA A 92 10.36 -1.62 -5.18
CA ALA A 92 9.70 -1.60 -6.48
C ALA A 92 10.58 -0.99 -7.58
N ALA A 93 11.15 0.18 -7.31
CA ALA A 93 12.00 0.91 -8.25
C ALA A 93 13.27 0.14 -8.60
N ARG A 94 13.79 -0.64 -7.64
CA ARG A 94 15.05 -1.34 -7.80
C ARG A 94 14.92 -2.71 -8.45
N ILE A 95 13.93 -3.51 -8.03
CA ILE A 95 13.81 -4.93 -8.42
C ILE A 95 12.38 -5.36 -8.78
N GLY A 96 11.43 -4.42 -8.91
CA GLY A 96 10.02 -4.74 -9.15
C GLY A 96 9.68 -5.10 -10.61
N GLY A 97 10.46 -4.61 -11.59
CA GLY A 97 10.16 -4.75 -13.03
C GLY A 97 10.12 -6.18 -13.56
N ASP A 98 10.98 -7.05 -13.04
CA ASP A 98 11.20 -8.41 -13.57
C ASP A 98 10.80 -9.49 -12.55
N ASN A 99 9.84 -9.19 -11.68
CA ASN A 99 9.53 -10.05 -10.54
C ASN A 99 8.02 -10.25 -10.30
N ASP A 100 7.49 -11.40 -10.72
CA ASP A 100 6.08 -11.80 -10.53
C ASP A 100 5.65 -11.78 -9.06
N GLU A 101 6.57 -12.10 -8.16
CA GLU A 101 6.33 -12.07 -6.73
C GLU A 101 6.13 -10.63 -6.23
N PHE A 102 6.96 -9.68 -6.68
CA PHE A 102 6.75 -8.27 -6.42
C PHE A 102 5.39 -7.82 -6.96
N MET A 103 5.04 -8.19 -8.20
CA MET A 103 3.76 -7.83 -8.81
C MET A 103 2.56 -8.35 -8.01
N SER A 104 2.64 -9.58 -7.49
CA SER A 104 1.61 -10.11 -6.60
C SER A 104 1.47 -9.27 -5.32
N HIS A 105 2.59 -8.87 -4.71
CA HIS A 105 2.59 -7.99 -3.55
C HIS A 105 2.15 -6.55 -3.87
N LEU A 106 2.44 -6.05 -5.06
CA LEU A 106 1.97 -4.75 -5.53
C LEU A 106 0.45 -4.72 -5.61
N HIS A 107 -0.16 -5.72 -6.26
CA HIS A 107 -1.61 -5.85 -6.26
C HIS A 107 -2.20 -6.04 -4.86
N ALA A 108 -1.51 -6.76 -3.97
CA ALA A 108 -1.97 -6.93 -2.59
C ALA A 108 -1.93 -5.66 -1.74
N ASN A 109 -1.07 -4.68 -2.09
CA ASN A 109 -0.82 -3.48 -1.29
C ASN A 109 -1.27 -2.18 -1.96
N ILE A 110 -1.64 -2.18 -3.25
CA ILE A 110 -2.04 -0.96 -3.96
C ILE A 110 -3.23 -0.26 -3.29
N VAL A 111 -4.17 -1.02 -2.73
CA VAL A 111 -5.28 -0.46 -1.94
C VAL A 111 -4.72 0.37 -0.78
N ALA A 112 -3.82 -0.18 0.03
CA ALA A 112 -3.22 0.55 1.16
C ALA A 112 -2.55 1.86 0.70
N VAL A 113 -1.75 1.80 -0.37
CA VAL A 113 -1.08 2.99 -0.94
C VAL A 113 -2.11 4.06 -1.36
N LEU A 114 -3.19 3.68 -2.02
CA LEU A 114 -4.26 4.61 -2.44
C LEU A 114 -5.03 5.19 -1.25
N LEU A 115 -5.22 4.44 -0.17
CA LEU A 115 -5.89 4.93 1.04
C LEU A 115 -5.02 5.94 1.79
N HIS A 116 -3.72 5.65 1.94
CA HIS A 116 -2.77 6.48 2.67
C HIS A 116 -2.24 7.68 1.86
N LEU A 117 -2.55 7.77 0.57
CA LEU A 117 -2.36 9.00 -0.21
C LEU A 117 -3.16 10.20 0.34
N ASN A 118 -4.16 9.94 1.19
CA ASN A 118 -4.86 10.93 2.01
C ASN A 118 -4.76 10.59 3.50
N ASP A 119 -3.58 10.21 3.98
CA ASP A 119 -3.28 10.08 5.41
C ASP A 119 -3.35 11.45 6.12
N GLU A 120 -3.44 11.43 7.44
CA GLU A 120 -3.38 12.61 8.31
C GLU A 120 -1.99 13.24 8.30
N SER A 121 -0.96 12.40 8.30
CA SER A 121 0.43 12.82 8.20
C SER A 121 0.82 13.19 6.77
N GLU A 122 1.45 14.35 6.61
CA GLU A 122 2.01 14.78 5.33
C GLU A 122 3.15 13.87 4.86
N ASP A 123 3.98 13.38 5.77
CA ASP A 123 5.09 12.47 5.44
C ASP A 123 4.57 11.17 4.85
N VAL A 124 3.46 10.63 5.38
CA VAL A 124 2.84 9.42 4.85
C VAL A 124 2.22 9.68 3.47
N ARG A 125 1.55 10.82 3.27
CA ARG A 125 1.02 11.21 1.96
C ARG A 125 2.12 11.33 0.91
N LYS A 126 3.24 11.96 1.28
CA LYS A 126 4.42 12.10 0.41
C LYS A 126 5.05 10.75 0.11
N ALA A 127 5.21 9.88 1.11
CA ALA A 127 5.73 8.52 0.91
C ALA A 127 4.84 7.71 -0.06
N CYS A 128 3.51 7.78 0.10
CA CYS A 128 2.57 7.11 -0.81
C CYS A 128 2.60 7.69 -2.23
N SER A 129 2.72 9.02 -2.37
CA SER A 129 2.86 9.67 -3.68
C SER A 129 4.14 9.24 -4.38
N THR A 130 5.28 9.29 -3.69
CA THR A 130 6.57 8.81 -4.22
C THR A 130 6.50 7.32 -4.59
N THR A 131 5.88 6.50 -3.73
CA THR A 131 5.67 5.07 -4.00
C THR A 131 4.86 4.88 -5.28
N LEU A 132 3.77 5.64 -5.49
CA LEU A 132 2.99 5.59 -6.73
C LEU A 132 3.82 5.96 -7.96
N ASN A 133 4.70 6.97 -7.86
CA ASN A 133 5.63 7.32 -8.94
C ASN A 133 6.61 6.17 -9.26
N GLN A 134 6.98 5.37 -8.27
CA GLN A 134 7.90 4.25 -8.46
C GLN A 134 7.20 3.00 -9.02
N VAL A 135 5.94 2.76 -8.66
CA VAL A 135 5.23 1.51 -9.02
C VAL A 135 4.32 1.63 -10.24
N HIS A 136 3.91 2.84 -10.66
CA HIS A 136 2.98 2.98 -11.79
C HIS A 136 3.45 2.33 -13.10
N PRO A 137 4.76 2.34 -13.47
CA PRO A 137 5.20 1.71 -14.71
C PRO A 137 5.05 0.18 -14.65
N LEU A 138 5.15 -0.41 -13.46
CA LEU A 138 5.09 -1.85 -13.23
C LEU A 138 3.72 -2.45 -13.59
N PHE A 139 2.65 -1.66 -13.51
CA PHE A 139 1.32 -2.12 -13.92
C PHE A 139 1.19 -2.32 -15.43
N GLY A 140 2.04 -1.69 -16.25
CA GLY A 140 1.92 -1.75 -17.71
C GLY A 140 0.64 -1.08 -18.25
N VAL A 141 -0.02 -0.24 -17.45
CA VAL A 141 -1.28 0.43 -17.81
C VAL A 141 -1.03 1.92 -18.07
N GLY A 142 -1.03 2.33 -19.33
CA GLY A 142 -0.72 3.72 -19.73
C GLY A 142 -1.67 4.76 -19.14
N THR A 143 -2.96 4.44 -19.02
CA THR A 143 -3.94 5.35 -18.37
C THR A 143 -3.69 5.52 -16.89
N PHE A 144 -3.20 4.49 -16.19
CA PHE A 144 -2.81 4.56 -14.78
C PHE A 144 -1.59 5.47 -14.63
N SER A 145 -0.56 5.23 -15.44
CA SER A 145 0.66 6.04 -15.48
C SER A 145 0.36 7.50 -15.77
N SER A 146 -0.52 7.79 -16.74
CA SER A 146 -0.90 9.16 -17.08
C SER A 146 -1.53 9.92 -15.91
N VAL A 147 -2.40 9.28 -15.11
CA VAL A 147 -2.98 9.90 -13.91
C VAL A 147 -1.90 10.17 -12.87
N VAL A 148 -1.00 9.21 -12.62
CA VAL A 148 0.08 9.36 -11.65
C VAL A 148 1.04 10.47 -12.05
N GLU A 149 1.55 10.46 -13.27
CA GLU A 149 2.45 11.49 -13.79
C GLU A 149 1.79 12.87 -13.79
N ARG A 150 0.52 12.96 -14.19
CA ARG A 150 -0.20 14.24 -14.20
C ARG A 150 -0.33 14.81 -12.79
N GLU A 151 -0.70 14.00 -11.80
CA GLU A 151 -1.14 14.47 -10.48
C GLU A 151 -0.04 14.46 -9.42
N MET A 152 0.98 13.62 -9.60
CA MET A 152 1.94 13.24 -8.56
C MET A 152 3.39 13.28 -9.03
N LYS A 153 3.70 13.79 -10.23
CA LYS A 153 5.09 13.90 -10.73
C LYS A 153 6.07 14.37 -9.66
N ASP A 154 7.24 13.73 -9.63
CA ASP A 154 8.33 14.05 -8.69
C ASP A 154 7.93 13.86 -7.21
N GLY A 155 6.95 13.00 -6.94
CA GLY A 155 6.47 12.68 -5.58
C GLY A 155 5.63 13.76 -4.92
N ARG A 156 5.11 14.73 -5.69
CA ARG A 156 4.21 15.77 -5.15
C ARG A 156 2.89 15.16 -4.69
N VAL A 157 2.32 15.67 -3.61
CA VAL A 157 1.00 15.21 -3.14
C VAL A 157 -0.09 15.74 -4.10
N PRO A 158 -1.12 14.93 -4.43
CA PRO A 158 -2.23 15.39 -5.28
C PRO A 158 -2.94 16.62 -4.70
N ALA A 159 -3.30 17.57 -5.56
CA ALA A 159 -4.10 18.72 -5.16
C ALA A 159 -5.55 18.35 -4.80
N THR A 160 -6.11 17.32 -5.45
CA THR A 160 -7.47 16.85 -5.21
C THR A 160 -7.49 15.33 -5.10
N TYR A 161 -7.25 14.83 -3.88
CA TYR A 161 -7.21 13.40 -3.60
C TYR A 161 -8.42 12.64 -4.14
N THR A 162 -9.64 13.14 -3.93
CA THR A 162 -10.87 12.44 -4.31
C THR A 162 -10.98 12.23 -5.83
N ALA A 163 -10.52 13.19 -6.63
CA ALA A 163 -10.49 13.05 -8.08
C ALA A 163 -9.46 11.99 -8.51
N VAL A 164 -8.25 12.04 -7.95
CA VAL A 164 -7.19 11.06 -8.22
C VAL A 164 -7.61 9.66 -7.79
N GLN A 165 -8.18 9.51 -6.60
CA GLN A 165 -8.66 8.22 -6.10
C GLN A 165 -9.71 7.62 -7.04
N ARG A 166 -10.70 8.41 -7.46
CA ARG A 166 -11.73 7.95 -8.43
C ARG A 166 -11.12 7.53 -9.76
N ASP A 167 -10.23 8.34 -10.32
CA ASP A 167 -9.62 8.06 -11.62
C ASP A 167 -8.77 6.77 -11.56
N LEU A 168 -7.90 6.63 -10.55
CA LEU A 168 -7.07 5.44 -10.36
C LEU A 168 -7.90 4.18 -10.04
N ALA A 169 -8.95 4.32 -9.23
CA ALA A 169 -9.88 3.23 -8.92
C ALA A 169 -10.55 2.70 -10.19
N SER A 170 -11.01 3.61 -11.06
CA SER A 170 -11.65 3.27 -12.32
C SER A 170 -10.69 2.53 -13.24
N VAL A 171 -9.45 3.02 -13.35
CA VAL A 171 -8.43 2.37 -14.17
C VAL A 171 -8.07 0.99 -13.64
N LEU A 172 -7.86 0.82 -12.33
CA LEU A 172 -7.57 -0.48 -11.74
C LEU A 172 -8.71 -1.48 -11.96
N ALA A 173 -9.95 -1.03 -11.78
CA ALA A 173 -11.12 -1.89 -11.92
C ALA A 173 -11.29 -2.41 -13.36
N LEU A 174 -11.05 -1.57 -14.35
CA LEU A 174 -11.21 -1.91 -15.76
C LEU A 174 -9.98 -2.64 -16.34
N SER A 175 -8.79 -2.37 -15.82
CA SER A 175 -7.54 -2.97 -16.33
C SER A 175 -7.24 -4.32 -15.68
N PHE A 176 -7.72 -4.55 -14.45
CA PHE A 176 -7.49 -5.78 -13.70
C PHE A 176 -8.81 -6.38 -13.17
N PRO A 177 -9.77 -6.74 -14.05
CA PRO A 177 -11.10 -7.22 -13.66
C PRO A 177 -11.04 -8.42 -12.69
N ASP A 178 -10.10 -9.34 -12.90
CA ASP A 178 -9.91 -10.53 -12.06
C ASP A 178 -9.44 -10.21 -10.63
N ARG A 179 -8.92 -9.00 -10.39
CA ARG A 179 -8.42 -8.54 -9.09
C ARG A 179 -9.42 -7.66 -8.34
N VAL A 180 -10.49 -7.19 -8.99
CA VAL A 180 -11.40 -6.20 -8.38
C VAL A 180 -12.08 -6.73 -7.12
N ASN A 181 -12.49 -7.99 -7.13
CA ASN A 181 -13.05 -8.61 -5.92
C ASN A 181 -12.04 -8.60 -4.76
N GLN A 182 -10.77 -8.91 -5.02
CA GLN A 182 -9.70 -8.87 -4.03
C GLN A 182 -9.49 -7.44 -3.49
N TYR A 183 -9.51 -6.43 -4.37
CA TYR A 183 -9.39 -5.04 -3.93
C TYR A 183 -10.57 -4.60 -3.07
N ALA A 184 -11.81 -4.93 -3.45
CA ALA A 184 -13.00 -4.59 -2.68
C ALA A 184 -13.02 -5.27 -1.31
N LEU A 185 -12.61 -6.54 -1.23
CA LEU A 185 -12.45 -7.25 0.05
C LEU A 185 -11.33 -6.63 0.90
N THR A 186 -10.23 -6.19 0.28
CA THR A 186 -9.17 -5.47 0.98
C THR A 186 -9.68 -4.15 1.55
N CYS A 187 -10.44 -3.36 0.78
CA CYS A 187 -11.11 -2.16 1.31
C CYS A 187 -12.06 -2.50 2.48
N SER A 188 -12.78 -3.63 2.41
CA SER A 188 -13.67 -4.07 3.49
C SER A 188 -12.92 -4.36 4.80
N ASN A 189 -11.66 -4.81 4.74
CA ASN A 189 -10.81 -4.94 5.93
C ASN A 189 -10.49 -3.57 6.53
N TYR A 190 -10.21 -2.57 5.69
CA TYR A 190 -9.94 -1.19 6.12
C TYR A 190 -11.16 -0.47 6.71
N PHE A 191 -12.38 -0.98 6.55
CA PHE A 191 -13.57 -0.42 7.22
C PHE A 191 -13.51 -0.57 8.75
N LYS A 192 -12.57 -1.37 9.27
CA LYS A 192 -12.33 -1.56 10.71
C LYS A 192 -11.07 -0.84 11.20
N SER A 193 -10.43 -0.04 10.35
CA SER A 193 -9.23 0.71 10.74
C SER A 193 -9.54 1.63 11.94
N SER A 194 -8.58 1.79 12.85
CA SER A 194 -8.67 2.78 13.93
C SER A 194 -8.68 4.21 13.42
N ASN A 195 -8.22 4.45 12.19
CA ASN A 195 -8.20 5.76 11.57
C ASN A 195 -9.47 6.02 10.75
N ALA A 196 -10.31 6.95 11.22
CA ALA A 196 -11.56 7.33 10.55
C ALA A 196 -11.34 7.80 9.10
N ARG A 197 -10.24 8.52 8.81
CA ARG A 197 -9.93 8.96 7.45
C ARG A 197 -9.65 7.78 6.52
N ILE A 198 -8.95 6.76 7.01
CA ILE A 198 -8.69 5.53 6.23
C ILE A 198 -9.99 4.75 6.00
N ARG A 199 -10.87 4.65 7.00
CA ARG A 199 -12.21 4.04 6.82
C ARG A 199 -13.02 4.78 5.74
N ALA A 200 -13.06 6.11 5.79
CA ALA A 200 -13.76 6.93 4.80
C ALA A 200 -13.17 6.78 3.39
N ASN A 201 -11.84 6.82 3.27
CA ASN A 201 -11.13 6.61 2.01
C ASN A 201 -11.46 5.22 1.42
N ALA A 202 -11.53 4.18 2.26
CA ALA A 202 -11.82 2.81 1.82
C ALA A 202 -13.26 2.67 1.30
N ALA A 203 -14.22 3.33 1.95
CA ALA A 203 -15.61 3.35 1.50
C ALA A 203 -15.74 3.97 0.11
N LEU A 204 -15.17 5.16 -0.09
CA LEU A 204 -15.18 5.86 -1.38
C LEU A 204 -14.47 5.05 -2.46
N LEU A 205 -13.30 4.49 -2.15
CA LEU A 205 -12.54 3.66 -3.08
C LEU A 205 -13.35 2.44 -3.54
N THR A 206 -14.07 1.79 -2.61
CA THR A 206 -14.97 0.68 -2.94
C THR A 206 -16.08 1.12 -3.89
N GLY A 207 -16.75 2.24 -3.58
CA GLY A 207 -17.80 2.79 -4.45
C GLY A 207 -17.29 3.14 -5.85
N HIS A 208 -16.11 3.78 -5.95
CA HIS A 208 -15.50 4.12 -7.23
C HIS A 208 -15.11 2.89 -8.07
N MET A 209 -14.49 1.88 -7.46
CA MET A 209 -14.11 0.65 -8.17
C MET A 209 -15.33 -0.13 -8.65
N LEU A 210 -16.34 -0.29 -7.78
CA LEU A 210 -17.52 -1.09 -8.10
C LEU A 210 -18.50 -0.36 -9.04
N GLY A 211 -18.59 0.97 -8.93
CA GLY A 211 -19.51 1.78 -9.73
C GLY A 211 -19.20 1.77 -11.23
N VAL A 212 -17.96 1.47 -11.63
CA VAL A 212 -17.57 1.41 -13.05
C VAL A 212 -17.72 0.03 -13.68
N LEU A 213 -18.08 -1.00 -12.91
CA LEU A 213 -18.17 -2.36 -13.41
C LEU A 213 -19.38 -2.57 -14.32
N THR A 214 -19.19 -3.34 -15.39
CA THR A 214 -20.27 -3.86 -16.24
C THR A 214 -21.07 -4.94 -15.50
N PRO A 215 -22.32 -5.24 -15.88
CA PRO A 215 -23.12 -6.29 -15.24
C PRO A 215 -22.40 -7.65 -15.14
N GLN A 216 -21.59 -8.00 -16.14
CA GLN A 216 -20.81 -9.25 -16.14
C GLN A 216 -19.73 -9.24 -15.06
N LEU A 217 -19.02 -8.13 -14.89
CA LEU A 217 -18.00 -7.99 -13.84
C LEU A 217 -18.61 -7.84 -12.45
N ARG A 218 -19.84 -7.34 -12.32
CA ARG A 218 -20.54 -7.30 -11.03
C ARG A 218 -20.86 -8.69 -10.49
N ALA A 219 -21.00 -9.69 -11.37
CA ALA A 219 -21.33 -11.06 -10.99
C ALA A 219 -20.19 -11.79 -10.25
N ILE A 220 -18.94 -11.36 -10.45
CA ILE A 220 -17.76 -11.97 -9.78
C ILE A 220 -17.47 -11.36 -8.40
N ILE A 221 -18.20 -10.31 -8.01
CA ILE A 221 -17.99 -9.61 -6.74
C ILE A 221 -18.72 -10.36 -5.62
N SER A 222 -18.06 -10.51 -4.48
CA SER A 222 -18.63 -11.05 -3.24
C SER A 222 -19.61 -10.04 -2.61
N LYS A 223 -20.78 -9.87 -3.26
CA LYS A 223 -21.79 -8.86 -2.91
C LYS A 223 -22.14 -8.89 -1.42
N ASP A 224 -22.44 -10.06 -0.87
CA ASP A 224 -22.84 -10.18 0.53
C ASP A 224 -21.79 -9.63 1.50
N LEU A 225 -20.51 -9.95 1.29
CA LEU A 225 -19.43 -9.49 2.16
C LEU A 225 -19.19 -7.98 2.05
N VAL A 226 -19.11 -7.47 0.82
CA VAL A 226 -18.77 -6.07 0.58
C VAL A 226 -19.93 -5.16 0.98
N PHE A 227 -21.16 -5.47 0.56
CA PHE A 227 -22.32 -4.62 0.83
C PHE A 227 -22.73 -4.67 2.31
N SER A 228 -22.67 -5.83 2.96
CA SER A 228 -22.92 -5.90 4.41
C SER A 228 -21.92 -5.04 5.18
N SER A 229 -20.66 -5.05 4.76
CA SER A 229 -19.60 -4.24 5.38
C SER A 229 -19.82 -2.74 5.15
N LEU A 230 -20.26 -2.32 3.96
CA LEU A 230 -20.65 -0.93 3.68
C LEU A 230 -21.88 -0.49 4.49
N VAL A 231 -22.89 -1.36 4.63
CA VAL A 231 -24.08 -1.06 5.44
C VAL A 231 -23.73 -0.88 6.91
N LEU A 232 -22.82 -1.68 7.45
CA LEU A 232 -22.30 -1.46 8.81
C LEU A 232 -21.58 -0.11 8.93
N LEU A 233 -20.82 0.28 7.91
CA LEU A 233 -20.07 1.54 7.90
C LEU A 233 -20.97 2.79 7.84
N LEU A 234 -22.22 2.68 7.34
CA LEU A 234 -23.22 3.76 7.46
C LEU A 234 -23.54 4.11 8.92
N LYS A 235 -23.26 3.19 9.85
CA LYS A 235 -23.46 3.34 11.29
C LYS A 235 -22.13 3.54 12.03
N ASP A 236 -21.08 4.01 11.34
CA ASP A 236 -19.78 4.27 11.98
C ASP A 236 -19.97 5.07 13.27
N PRO A 237 -19.48 4.55 14.43
CA PRO A 237 -19.80 5.12 15.72
C PRO A 237 -18.96 6.35 16.05
N GLU A 238 -17.82 6.53 15.41
CA GLU A 238 -16.82 7.53 15.81
C GLU A 238 -16.94 8.81 14.98
N ASP A 239 -17.11 8.70 13.66
CA ASP A 239 -16.93 9.85 12.77
C ASP A 239 -18.03 9.98 11.70
N VAL A 240 -18.60 11.18 11.60
CA VAL A 240 -19.66 11.52 10.63
C VAL A 240 -19.16 11.48 9.19
N SER A 241 -17.89 11.83 8.94
CA SER A 241 -17.30 11.82 7.60
C SER A 241 -17.25 10.41 7.02
N VAL A 242 -17.06 9.39 7.87
CA VAL A 242 -17.10 7.98 7.47
C VAL A 242 -18.50 7.59 7.04
N ARG A 243 -19.54 7.97 7.80
CA ARG A 243 -20.94 7.72 7.42
C ARG A 243 -21.31 8.41 6.11
N ILE A 244 -20.85 9.64 5.89
CA ILE A 244 -21.05 10.37 4.63
C ILE A 244 -20.34 9.65 3.47
N ALA A 245 -19.10 9.19 3.66
CA ALA A 245 -18.35 8.45 2.67
C ALA A 245 -19.04 7.12 2.31
N ALA A 246 -19.51 6.37 3.30
CA ALA A 246 -20.29 5.15 3.10
C ALA A 246 -21.59 5.42 2.35
N ALA A 247 -22.33 6.50 2.68
CA ALA A 247 -23.55 6.87 1.98
C ALA A 247 -23.29 7.22 0.51
N LYS A 248 -22.21 7.96 0.23
CA LYS A 248 -21.77 8.26 -1.15
C LYS A 248 -21.40 6.98 -1.92
N ALA A 249 -20.67 6.08 -1.27
CA ALA A 249 -20.30 4.79 -1.86
C ALA A 249 -21.54 3.97 -2.21
N VAL A 250 -22.47 3.79 -1.27
CA VAL A 250 -23.74 3.07 -1.53
C VAL A 250 -24.55 3.76 -2.63
N GLY A 251 -24.66 5.09 -2.62
CA GLY A 251 -25.34 5.84 -3.67
C GLY A 251 -24.75 5.65 -5.05
N SER A 252 -23.42 5.51 -5.16
CA SER A 252 -22.75 5.19 -6.44
C SER A 252 -23.02 3.78 -6.96
N LEU A 253 -23.61 2.90 -6.13
CA LEU A 253 -23.91 1.50 -6.43
C LEU A 253 -25.40 1.23 -6.60
N HIS A 254 -26.23 2.26 -6.85
CA HIS A 254 -27.68 2.13 -7.01
C HIS A 254 -28.09 1.16 -8.13
N ASP A 255 -27.31 1.08 -9.21
CA ASP A 255 -27.56 0.18 -10.34
C ASP A 255 -26.83 -1.18 -10.20
N PHE A 256 -26.19 -1.45 -9.06
CA PHE A 256 -25.42 -2.67 -8.81
C PHE A 256 -26.33 -3.87 -8.52
N SER A 257 -27.14 -4.23 -9.52
CA SER A 257 -27.92 -5.47 -9.56
C SER A 257 -27.15 -6.60 -10.23
#